data_AF-A0A8I1LXZ3-F1
#
_entry.id   AF-A0A8I1LXZ3-F1
#
_cell.length_a   1.000
_cell.length_b   1.000
_cell.length_c   1.000
_cell.angle_alpha   90.00
_cell.angle_beta   90.00
_cell.angle_gamma   90.00
#
_symmetry.space_group_name_H-M   'P 1'
#
loop_
_entity.id
_entity.type
_entity.pdbx_description
1 polymer ?
#
loop_
_entity_poly.entity_id
_entity_poly.type
_entity_poly.pdbx_seq_one_letter_code
_entity_poly.pdbx_strand_id
1 'polypeptide(L)'
;MYNFFGVSRSVYYAFLKRMNISDRDLPLAEKIKECQEESHRTSGYRRVHIWLERQGIYRNPKTVLRVIQKYNLLSVVRRKKFKYVTEHLS
;
A
#
# COMPACT_ATOMS: atom_id res chain seq x y z
N MET A 1 22.49 0.40 33.48
CA MET A 1 23.25 -0.56 32.65
C MET A 1 22.27 -1.16 31.63
N TYR A 2 22.27 -0.70 30.38
CA TYR A 2 21.26 -1.09 29.37
C TYR A 2 21.69 -2.39 28.68
N ASN A 3 21.67 -3.50 29.43
CA ASN A 3 22.07 -4.83 28.95
C ASN A 3 20.91 -5.83 28.89
N PHE A 4 19.66 -5.37 29.03
CA PHE A 4 18.50 -6.26 29.12
C PHE A 4 18.15 -6.98 27.80
N PHE A 5 18.66 -6.49 26.65
CA PHE A 5 18.30 -7.03 25.32
C PHE A 5 19.49 -7.45 24.42
N GLY A 6 20.76 -7.38 24.87
CA GLY A 6 21.92 -7.59 23.97
C GLY A 6 22.09 -6.53 22.86
N VAL A 7 21.22 -5.52 22.90
CA VAL A 7 21.15 -4.23 22.19
C VAL A 7 22.36 -3.31 22.33
N SER A 8 23.16 -3.02 21.30
CA SER A 8 24.03 -1.85 21.41
C SER A 8 23.17 -0.57 21.57
N ARG A 9 23.65 0.39 22.35
CA ARG A 9 22.91 1.63 22.66
C ARG A 9 22.50 2.37 21.39
N SER A 10 23.36 2.40 20.37
CA SER A 10 23.07 3.01 19.07
C SER A 10 21.94 2.30 18.33
N VAL A 11 21.89 0.97 18.36
CA VAL A 11 20.80 0.19 17.75
C VAL A 11 19.47 0.43 18.48
N TYR A 12 19.49 0.46 19.81
CA TYR A 12 18.30 0.74 20.61
C TYR A 12 17.66 2.09 20.26
N TYR A 13 18.45 3.17 20.25
CA TYR A 13 17.93 4.50 19.91
C TYR A 13 17.60 4.65 18.43
N ALA A 14 18.29 3.95 17.51
CA ALA A 14 17.93 3.92 16.10
C ALA A 14 16.58 3.25 15.85
N PHE A 15 16.27 2.16 16.58
CA PHE A 15 14.97 1.51 16.55
C PHE A 15 13.86 2.41 17.09
N LEU A 16 14.06 3.01 18.27
CA LEU A 16 13.10 3.97 18.84
C LEU A 16 12.83 5.15 17.90
N LYS A 17 13.88 5.69 17.25
CA LYS A 17 13.73 6.77 16.28
C LYS A 17 12.90 6.36 15.08
N ARG A 18 12.97 5.11 14.61
CA ARG A 18 12.12 4.59 13.53
C ARG A 18 10.66 4.45 13.96
N MET A 19 10.41 4.04 15.21
CA MET A 19 9.05 3.90 15.75
C MET A 19 8.39 5.27 16.05
N ASN A 20 9.18 6.28 16.40
CA ASN A 20 8.68 7.64 16.69
C ASN A 20 8.47 8.52 15.45
N ILE A 21 8.75 8.03 14.24
CA ILE A 21 8.43 8.78 13.02
C ILE A 21 6.96 8.57 12.73
N SER A 22 6.18 9.66 12.81
CA SER A 22 4.77 9.63 12.40
C SER A 22 4.65 9.11 10.97
N ASP A 23 3.57 8.38 10.72
CA ASP A 23 3.40 7.70 9.46
C ASP A 23 3.15 8.71 8.34
N ARG A 24 4.21 9.09 7.63
CA ARG A 24 4.16 10.02 6.49
C ARG A 24 3.25 9.53 5.36
N ASP A 25 2.94 8.24 5.35
CA ASP A 25 2.06 7.63 4.38
C ASP A 25 0.57 7.79 4.74
N LEU A 26 0.23 8.18 5.98
CA LEU A 26 -1.14 8.28 6.47
C LEU A 26 -2.00 9.26 5.65
N PRO A 27 -1.55 10.50 5.36
CA PRO A 27 -2.36 11.43 4.56
C PRO A 27 -2.58 10.93 3.13
N LEU A 28 -1.60 10.19 2.59
CA LEU A 28 -1.73 9.57 1.28
C LEU A 28 -2.73 8.41 1.31
N ALA A 29 -2.73 7.61 2.38
CA ALA A 29 -3.68 6.52 2.55
C ALA A 29 -5.13 7.01 2.68
N GLU A 30 -5.35 8.12 3.40
CA GLU A 30 -6.67 8.75 3.51
C GLU A 30 -7.18 9.22 2.15
N LYS A 31 -6.35 9.88 1.34
CA LYS A 31 -6.71 10.29 -0.02
C LYS A 31 -6.99 9.11 -0.95
N ILE A 32 -6.26 8.02 -0.81
CA ILE A 32 -6.52 6.78 -1.55
C ILE A 32 -7.88 6.19 -1.14
N LYS A 33 -8.21 6.23 0.16
CA LYS A 33 -9.50 5.74 0.68
C LYS A 33 -10.67 6.55 0.14
N GLU A 34 -10.56 7.87 0.11
CA GLU A 34 -11.53 8.80 -0.50
C GLU A 34 -11.81 8.43 -1.97
N CYS A 35 -10.75 8.27 -2.77
CA CYS A 35 -10.86 7.83 -4.17
C CYS A 35 -11.56 6.46 -4.33
N GLN A 36 -11.34 5.54 -3.39
CA GLN A 36 -11.95 4.22 -3.43
C GLN A 36 -13.40 4.19 -3.00
N GLU A 37 -13.82 5.09 -2.13
CA GLU A 37 -15.23 5.27 -1.74
C GLU A 37 -16.05 5.72 -2.95
N GLU A 38 -15.54 6.66 -3.76
CA GLU A 38 -16.16 7.05 -5.04
C GLU A 38 -16.23 5.91 -6.06
N SER A 39 -15.22 5.02 -6.07
CA SER A 39 -15.06 3.96 -7.09
C SER A 39 -15.51 2.56 -6.62
N HIS A 40 -16.22 2.46 -5.49
CA HIS A 40 -16.61 1.18 -4.86
C HIS A 40 -15.45 0.16 -4.77
N ARG A 41 -14.23 0.62 -4.44
CA ARG A 41 -12.99 -0.20 -4.32
C ARG A 41 -12.63 -1.03 -5.58
N THR A 42 -13.20 -0.70 -6.73
CA THR A 42 -12.89 -1.37 -8.02
C THR A 42 -11.65 -0.78 -8.70
N SER A 43 -11.20 0.39 -8.24
CA SER A 43 -10.03 1.09 -8.76
C SER A 43 -8.74 0.46 -8.23
N GLY A 44 -7.99 -0.21 -9.12
CA GLY A 44 -6.63 -0.65 -8.86
C GLY A 44 -5.64 0.51 -8.74
N TYR A 45 -4.43 0.23 -8.23
CA TYR A 45 -3.42 1.25 -7.91
C TYR A 45 -3.07 2.19 -9.09
N ARG A 46 -3.15 1.70 -10.34
CA ARG A 46 -2.88 2.51 -11.53
C ARG A 46 -3.94 3.58 -11.76
N ARG A 47 -5.21 3.29 -11.49
CA ARG A 47 -6.30 4.28 -11.56
C ARG A 47 -6.21 5.27 -10.40
N VAL A 48 -5.88 4.77 -9.21
CA VAL A 48 -5.64 5.61 -8.03
C VAL A 48 -4.48 6.58 -8.27
N HIS A 49 -3.38 6.13 -8.88
CA HIS A 49 -2.27 7.00 -9.25
C HIS A 49 -2.69 8.14 -10.18
N ILE A 50 -3.43 7.85 -11.25
CA ILE A 50 -3.94 8.87 -12.18
C ILE A 50 -4.88 9.84 -11.47
N TRP A 51 -5.73 9.34 -10.57
CA TRP A 51 -6.63 10.18 -9.77
C TRP A 51 -5.83 11.12 -8.86
N LEU A 52 -4.77 10.62 -8.20
CA LEU A 52 -3.88 11.44 -7.37
C LEU A 52 -3.17 12.54 -8.19
N GLU A 53 -2.70 12.23 -9.40
CA GLU A 53 -2.10 13.21 -10.31
C GLU A 53 -3.09 14.32 -10.68
N ARG A 54 -4.36 13.97 -10.92
CA ARG A 54 -5.44 14.95 -11.18
C ARG A 54 -5.74 15.86 -9.98
N GLN A 55 -5.49 15.38 -8.77
CA GLN A 55 -5.59 16.17 -7.53
C GLN A 55 -4.30 16.96 -7.23
N GLY A 56 -3.32 16.95 -8.13
CA GLY A 56 -2.02 17.62 -7.94
C GLY A 56 -1.04 16.88 -7.03
N ILE A 57 -1.34 15.64 -6.64
CA ILE A 57 -0.50 14.82 -5.77
C ILE A 57 0.38 13.90 -6.61
N TYR A 58 1.59 14.37 -6.91
CA TYR A 58 2.58 13.59 -7.66
C TYR A 58 3.36 12.66 -6.74
N ARG A 59 3.19 11.35 -6.90
CA ARG A 59 3.91 10.32 -6.15
C ARG A 59 4.30 9.20 -7.09
N ASN A 60 5.47 8.60 -6.86
CA ASN A 60 5.90 7.43 -7.62
C ASN A 60 4.81 6.33 -7.55
N PRO A 61 4.42 5.71 -8.69
CA PRO A 61 3.45 4.62 -8.71
C PRO A 61 3.77 3.49 -7.73
N LYS A 62 5.06 3.20 -7.51
CA LYS A 62 5.52 2.19 -6.54
C LYS A 62 5.23 2.61 -5.10
N THR A 63 5.30 3.90 -4.78
CA THR A 63 4.93 4.43 -3.47
C THR A 63 3.43 4.27 -3.24
N VAL A 64 2.60 4.60 -4.24
CA VAL A 64 1.15 4.41 -4.16
C VAL A 64 0.81 2.93 -3.92
N LEU A 65 1.44 2.02 -4.65
CA LEU A 65 1.25 0.57 -4.45
C LEU A 65 1.69 0.11 -3.05
N ARG A 66 2.85 0.56 -2.56
CA ARG A 66 3.35 0.25 -1.21
C ARG A 66 2.36 0.72 -0.13
N VAL A 67 1.84 1.93 -0.25
CA VAL A 67 0.88 2.50 0.71
C VAL A 67 -0.44 1.73 0.66
N ILE A 68 -0.96 1.43 -0.53
CA ILE A 68 -2.14 0.58 -0.69
C ILE A 68 -1.98 -0.76 0.03
N GLN A 69 -0.83 -1.42 -0.12
CA GLN A 69 -0.55 -2.69 0.55
C GLN A 69 -0.45 -2.53 2.06
N LYS A 70 0.28 -1.50 2.53
CA LYS A 70 0.49 -1.21 3.95
C LYS A 70 -0.83 -1.00 4.71
N TYR A 71 -1.81 -0.35 4.08
CA TYR A 71 -3.12 -0.06 4.68
C TYR A 71 -4.24 -1.01 4.23
N ASN A 72 -3.92 -2.13 3.57
CA ASN A 72 -4.89 -3.11 3.06
C ASN A 72 -5.98 -2.52 2.15
N LEU A 73 -5.64 -1.47 1.38
CA LEU A 73 -6.54 -0.79 0.43
C LEU A 73 -6.53 -1.46 -0.96
N LEU A 74 -6.32 -2.78 -1.02
CA LEU A 74 -6.24 -3.48 -2.30
C LEU A 74 -7.60 -3.48 -3.00
N SER A 75 -7.60 -3.33 -4.32
CA SER A 75 -8.83 -3.37 -5.10
C SER A 75 -9.49 -4.76 -5.02
N VAL A 76 -10.81 -4.76 -4.88
CA VAL A 76 -11.63 -5.97 -4.75
C VAL A 76 -11.67 -6.76 -6.06
N VAL A 77 -11.56 -6.09 -7.21
CA VAL A 77 -11.65 -6.73 -8.51
C VAL A 77 -10.34 -7.45 -8.84
N ARG A 78 -10.36 -8.77 -8.70
CA ARG A 78 -9.29 -9.65 -9.20
C ARG A 78 -9.60 -10.08 -10.63
N ARG A 79 -8.60 -10.07 -11.52
CA ARG A 79 -8.72 -10.68 -12.84
C ARG A 79 -9.09 -12.16 -12.69
N LYS A 80 -10.18 -12.60 -13.32
CA LYS A 80 -10.46 -14.04 -13.48
C LYS A 80 -9.32 -14.66 -14.29
N LYS A 81 -8.71 -15.72 -13.79
CA LYS A 81 -7.79 -16.55 -14.59
C LYS A 81 -8.65 -17.36 -15.55
N PHE A 82 -8.51 -17.13 -16.86
CA PHE A 82 -9.09 -18.00 -17.88
C PHE A 82 -8.43 -19.38 -17.77
N LYS A 83 -9.23 -20.44 -17.60
CA LYS A 83 -8.79 -21.82 -17.73
C LYS A 83 -9.18 -22.27 -19.14
N TYR A 84 -8.20 -22.67 -19.95
CA TYR A 84 -8.50 -23.40 -21.19
C TYR A 84 -9.01 -24.78 -20.76
N VAL A 85 -10.30 -25.03 -20.96
CA VAL A 85 -10.84 -26.39 -20.86
C VAL A 85 -10.68 -26.99 -22.25
N THR A 86 -9.67 -27.83 -22.43
CA THR A 86 -9.59 -28.74 -23.58
C THR A 86 -10.54 -29.91 -23.27
N GLU A 87 -11.79 -29.81 -23.70
CA GLU A 87 -12.66 -30.97 -23.82
C GLU A 87 -12.12 -31.83 -24.97
N HIS A 88 -11.34 -32.86 -24.64
CA HIS A 88 -11.12 -33.96 -25.55
C HIS A 88 -12.46 -34.71 -25.66
N LEU A 89 -13.20 -34.45 -26.73
CA LEU A 89 -14.30 -35.31 -27.16
C LEU A 89 -13.69 -36.66 -27.56
N SER A 90 -13.92 -37.66 -26.71
CA SER A 90 -13.67 -39.08 -26.99
C SER A 90 -14.84 -39.89 -26.47
#